data_AF-A0A353DY86-F1
#
_entry.id   AF-A0A353DY86-F1
#
_cell.length_a   1.000
_cell.length_b   1.000
_cell.length_c   1.000
_cell.angle_alpha   90.00
_cell.angle_beta   90.00
_cell.angle_gamma   90.00
#
_symmetry.space_group_name_H-M   'P 1'
#
loop_
_entity.id
_entity.type
_entity.pdbx_description
1 polymer ?
#
loop_
_entity_poly.entity_id
_entity_poly.type
_entity_poly.pdbx_seq_one_letter_code
_entity_poly.pdbx_strand_id
1 'polypeptide(L)'
;MKRWMVLVWLTGWLLHAENLPAETIPQPLAQQVRRLAHTMAFLGVPFHSDLSKNIEEALQEGSMADLDRLLETRILFHVTINPESKVSVQQGKAEPLLHQGGYRPFLVKVINQAVTTAPLSVSSPQAGPVYGGMTALSARRMQREALHELEDPLGNPERFIDVTFYEQAPMTPGLSSLEVEFKLLWIYTHRSGLQEATFTFDVGQGTQDIGFRAEIPILFRADAPVNLTLQITEADGTPSTARLVFRDLAGHVFPPQAKRLAPDFYFQEQIYRHHGQHLSLPAGDYTLESSRGPEYLVTSQNMTLPRASSHTLDITLHRWIQPSDYGFYSGDHHIHGAGCAHYTSPTQGVQPSDMYLQVRGEGLNVGCVLTWGPCFDFQRRFFSAKPLAWDDPFTLLKYDLEISGFGSQAMGHVCLLNLKDQTYPGSNGTKDKGWPTWTTPVMRWAKSQGGVVGYAHSASGLQIDPDRAAQRLMNTLDRNQDQLLTLEETHQALLPL
;
A
#
# COMPACT_ATOMS: atom_id res chain seq x y z
N MET A 1 50.06 51.97 75.69
CA MET A 1 49.71 51.89 74.25
C MET A 1 50.20 50.55 73.71
N LYS A 2 49.32 49.53 73.67
CA LYS A 2 49.65 48.17 73.19
C LYS A 2 49.16 48.02 71.74
N ARG A 3 50.08 47.69 70.83
CA ARG A 3 49.81 47.45 69.40
C ARG A 3 49.12 46.09 69.22
N TRP A 4 48.07 46.08 68.42
CA TRP A 4 47.34 44.90 67.97
C TRP A 4 48.11 44.19 66.86
N MET A 5 48.16 42.86 66.91
CA MET A 5 48.67 41.99 65.86
C MET A 5 47.49 41.10 65.42
N VAL A 6 47.00 41.33 64.20
CA VAL A 6 45.92 40.56 63.59
C VAL A 6 46.54 39.33 62.92
N LEU A 7 46.20 38.14 63.41
CA LEU A 7 46.51 36.87 62.77
C LEU A 7 45.25 36.41 62.01
N VAL A 8 45.32 36.37 60.68
CA VAL A 8 44.25 35.86 59.81
C VAL A 8 44.36 34.33 59.75
N TRP A 9 43.34 33.62 60.21
CA TRP A 9 43.17 32.19 59.96
C TRP A 9 42.46 31.99 58.63
N LEU A 10 43.15 31.39 57.66
CA LEU A 10 42.59 30.86 56.42
C LEU A 10 42.04 29.45 56.71
N THR A 11 40.72 29.31 56.81
CA THR A 11 40.05 28.00 56.80
C THR A 11 39.77 27.60 55.35
N GLY A 12 40.48 26.57 54.87
CA GLY A 12 40.20 25.94 53.58
C GLY A 12 38.88 25.19 53.63
N TRP A 13 37.94 25.59 52.77
CA TRP A 13 36.77 24.79 52.44
C TRP A 13 37.16 23.82 51.32
N LEU A 14 37.32 22.55 51.67
CA LEU A 14 37.31 21.44 50.72
C LEU A 14 35.88 21.28 50.19
N LEU A 15 35.66 21.74 48.96
CA LEU A 15 34.46 21.42 48.18
C LEU A 15 34.39 19.90 48.00
N HIS A 16 33.49 19.24 48.73
CA HIS A 16 33.00 17.94 48.34
C HIS A 16 32.19 18.11 47.06
N ALA A 17 32.63 17.48 45.97
CA ALA A 17 31.76 17.24 44.84
C ALA A 17 30.62 16.35 45.34
N GLU A 18 29.44 16.93 45.51
CA GLU A 18 28.20 16.15 45.63
C GLU A 18 28.08 15.32 44.35
N ASN A 19 28.25 14.00 44.49
CA ASN A 19 27.80 13.06 43.47
C ASN A 19 26.29 13.27 43.33
N LEU A 20 25.88 13.92 42.24
CA LEU A 20 24.50 13.89 41.79
C LEU A 20 24.06 12.41 41.77
N PRO A 21 22.88 12.05 42.31
CA PRO A 21 22.41 10.68 42.29
C PRO A 21 22.40 10.20 40.84
N ALA A 22 23.00 9.03 40.58
CA ALA A 22 22.92 8.40 39.27
C ALA A 22 21.44 8.32 38.86
N GLU A 23 21.13 8.82 37.67
CA GLU A 23 19.78 8.79 37.13
C GLU A 23 19.33 7.32 37.04
N THR A 24 18.40 6.93 37.90
CA THR A 24 17.92 5.55 37.98
C THR A 24 16.85 5.35 36.93
N ILE A 25 16.88 4.22 36.22
CA ILE A 25 15.88 3.91 35.19
C ILE A 25 14.50 3.79 35.85
N PRO A 26 13.50 4.61 35.46
CA PRO A 26 12.14 4.45 35.95
C PRO A 26 11.58 3.08 35.55
N GLN A 27 10.88 2.40 36.45
CA GLN A 27 10.30 1.09 36.18
C GLN A 27 9.44 1.04 34.90
N PRO A 28 8.61 2.06 34.56
CA PRO A 28 7.86 2.07 33.31
C PRO A 28 8.75 2.07 32.05
N LEU A 29 9.85 2.82 32.07
CA LEU A 29 10.83 2.83 30.97
C LEU A 29 11.52 1.47 30.84
N ALA A 30 11.90 0.85 31.95
CA ALA A 30 12.49 -0.49 31.91
C ALA A 30 11.56 -1.52 31.26
N GLN A 31 10.25 -1.45 31.55
CA GLN A 31 9.26 -2.31 30.88
C GLN A 31 9.07 -1.96 29.40
N GLN A 32 9.18 -0.68 29.04
CA GLN A 32 9.09 -0.22 27.66
C GLN A 32 10.26 -0.75 26.82
N VAL A 33 11.48 -0.74 27.34
CA VAL A 33 12.67 -1.33 26.70
C VAL A 33 12.55 -2.85 26.56
N ARG A 34 12.00 -3.57 27.55
CA ARG A 34 11.75 -5.01 27.41
C ARG A 34 10.73 -5.32 26.30
N ARG A 35 9.63 -4.56 26.23
CA ARG A 35 8.65 -4.67 25.13
C ARG A 35 9.30 -4.39 23.78
N LEU A 36 10.15 -3.36 23.70
CA LEU A 36 10.91 -3.02 22.50
C LEU A 36 11.80 -4.18 22.05
N ALA A 37 12.61 -4.75 22.96
CA ALA A 37 13.50 -5.88 22.66
C ALA A 37 12.71 -7.13 22.20
N HIS A 38 11.60 -7.45 22.87
CA HIS A 38 10.72 -8.54 22.46
C HIS A 38 10.09 -8.28 21.08
N THR A 39 9.68 -7.03 20.82
CA THR A 39 9.10 -6.63 19.52
C THR A 39 10.15 -6.78 18.42
N MET A 40 11.38 -6.31 18.62
CA MET A 40 12.45 -6.50 17.64
C MET A 40 12.76 -7.98 17.37
N ALA A 41 12.74 -8.83 18.40
CA ALA A 41 12.88 -10.28 18.21
C ALA A 41 11.72 -10.88 17.42
N PHE A 42 10.48 -10.48 17.71
CA PHE A 42 9.29 -10.89 16.97
C PHE A 42 9.35 -10.48 15.50
N LEU A 43 9.86 -9.28 15.20
CA LEU A 43 10.00 -8.74 13.85
C LEU A 43 11.20 -9.33 13.08
N GLY A 44 11.87 -10.36 13.59
CA GLY A 44 13.01 -11.02 12.93
C GLY A 44 14.32 -10.23 12.95
N VAL A 45 14.39 -9.16 13.73
CA VAL A 45 15.58 -8.31 13.89
C VAL A 45 16.02 -8.20 15.36
N PRO A 46 16.21 -9.32 16.08
CA PRO A 46 16.58 -9.27 17.49
C PRO A 46 17.88 -8.51 17.71
N PHE A 47 18.01 -7.87 18.87
CA PHE A 47 19.33 -7.44 19.32
C PHE A 47 20.27 -8.65 19.42
N HIS A 48 21.54 -8.45 19.08
CA HIS A 48 22.57 -9.47 19.26
C HIS A 48 22.53 -10.00 20.71
N SER A 49 22.78 -11.30 20.92
CA SER A 49 22.63 -11.94 22.23
C SER A 49 23.35 -11.19 23.35
N ASP A 50 24.57 -10.71 23.08
CA ASP A 50 25.37 -9.96 24.05
C ASP A 50 24.74 -8.60 24.38
N LEU A 51 24.17 -7.91 23.37
CA LEU A 51 23.49 -6.63 23.58
C LEU A 51 22.20 -6.83 24.38
N SER A 52 21.40 -7.85 24.03
CA SER A 52 20.18 -8.21 24.78
C SER A 52 20.48 -8.48 26.26
N LYS A 53 21.54 -9.26 26.52
CA LYS A 53 21.98 -9.57 27.88
C LYS A 53 22.42 -8.32 28.64
N ASN A 54 23.27 -7.48 28.03
CA ASN A 54 23.76 -6.26 28.67
C ASN A 54 22.63 -5.24 28.91
N ILE A 55 21.63 -5.17 28.03
CA ILE A 55 20.43 -4.35 28.25
C ILE A 55 19.69 -4.86 29.49
N GLU A 56 19.43 -6.17 29.60
CA GLU A 56 18.72 -6.71 30.76
C GLU A 56 19.50 -6.50 32.07
N GLU A 57 20.82 -6.63 32.06
CA GLU A 57 21.68 -6.30 33.22
C GLU A 57 21.55 -4.81 33.60
N ALA A 58 21.65 -3.88 32.64
CA ALA A 58 21.47 -2.46 32.89
C ALA A 58 20.06 -2.12 33.43
N LEU A 59 19.03 -2.81 32.95
CA LEU A 59 17.65 -2.68 33.45
C LEU A 59 17.48 -3.19 34.88
N GLN A 60 18.21 -4.24 35.28
CA GLN A 60 18.19 -4.78 36.64
C GLN A 60 18.97 -3.92 37.63
N GLU A 61 20.10 -3.38 37.20
CA GLU A 61 20.95 -2.47 37.99
C GLU A 61 20.38 -1.05 38.04
N GLY A 62 19.46 -0.70 37.13
CA GLY A 62 18.84 0.62 37.05
C GLY A 62 19.77 1.71 36.50
N SER A 63 20.81 1.35 35.75
CA SER A 63 21.82 2.28 35.21
C SER A 63 21.34 2.93 33.90
N MET A 64 20.77 4.15 33.97
CA MET A 64 20.32 4.87 32.77
C MET A 64 21.48 5.13 31.80
N ALA A 65 22.66 5.47 32.34
CA ALA A 65 23.86 5.73 31.56
C ALA A 65 24.29 4.51 30.73
N ASP A 66 24.19 3.30 31.29
CA ASP A 66 24.49 2.08 30.54
C ASP A 66 23.42 1.76 29.51
N LEU A 67 22.14 1.90 29.85
CA LEU A 67 21.05 1.71 28.90
C LEU A 67 21.21 2.61 27.69
N ASP A 68 21.48 3.90 27.92
CA ASP A 68 21.71 4.89 26.86
C ASP A 68 22.91 4.49 26.00
N ARG A 69 24.05 4.17 26.63
CA ARG A 69 25.26 3.73 25.91
C ARG A 69 25.01 2.49 25.04
N LEU A 70 24.23 1.53 25.53
CA LEU A 70 23.94 0.28 24.83
C LEU A 70 23.01 0.52 23.62
N LEU A 71 21.98 1.34 23.78
CA LEU A 71 21.00 1.62 22.72
C LEU A 71 21.48 2.66 21.71
N GLU A 72 22.47 3.49 22.03
CA GLU A 72 22.94 4.59 21.17
C GLU A 72 23.31 4.15 19.75
N THR A 73 23.89 2.95 19.59
CA THR A 73 24.27 2.38 18.27
C THR A 73 23.08 1.87 17.44
N ARG A 74 21.86 1.99 17.97
CA ARG A 74 20.60 1.61 17.34
C ARG A 74 19.65 2.80 17.17
N ILE A 75 19.95 3.93 17.81
CA ILE A 75 19.19 5.17 17.70
C ILE A 75 19.59 5.92 16.43
N LEU A 76 18.65 6.08 15.50
CA LEU A 76 18.82 6.90 14.30
C LEU A 76 18.46 8.36 14.56
N PHE A 77 17.46 8.60 15.42
CA PHE A 77 16.99 9.95 15.75
C PHE A 77 16.84 10.13 17.26
N HIS A 78 17.34 11.25 17.75
CA HIS A 78 16.99 11.81 19.05
C HIS A 78 15.96 12.92 18.82
N VAL A 79 14.74 12.71 19.29
CA VAL A 79 13.63 13.66 19.16
C VAL A 79 13.35 14.27 20.51
N THR A 80 13.48 15.59 20.63
CA THR A 80 13.18 16.32 21.86
C THR A 80 11.90 17.12 21.68
N ILE A 81 10.94 16.88 22.57
CA ILE A 81 9.70 17.64 22.71
C ILE A 81 9.86 18.51 23.94
N ASN A 82 9.98 19.82 23.74
CA ASN A 82 10.16 20.76 24.85
C ASN A 82 8.85 20.98 25.64
N PRO A 83 8.84 21.69 26.77
CA PRO A 83 7.63 21.92 27.57
C PRO A 83 6.48 22.62 26.81
N GLU A 84 6.78 23.40 25.78
CA GLU A 84 5.79 24.03 24.89
C GLU A 84 5.34 23.12 23.74
N SER A 85 5.64 21.82 23.79
CA SER A 85 5.36 20.83 22.74
C SER A 85 6.03 21.12 21.39
N LYS A 86 7.12 21.90 21.38
CA LYS A 86 7.91 22.12 20.18
C LYS A 86 8.92 20.99 19.98
N VAL A 87 9.01 20.53 18.73
CA VAL A 87 9.86 19.40 18.37
C VAL A 87 11.20 19.86 17.80
N SER A 88 12.27 19.22 18.24
CA SER A 88 13.59 19.29 17.61
C SER A 88 14.17 17.90 17.43
N VAL A 89 14.98 17.70 16.40
CA VAL A 89 15.57 16.40 16.06
C VAL A 89 17.08 16.49 15.86
N GLN A 90 17.78 15.45 16.29
CA GLN A 90 19.21 15.26 16.05
C GLN A 90 19.46 13.84 15.55
N GLN A 91 20.51 13.65 14.75
CA GLN A 91 20.93 12.34 14.29
C GLN A 91 21.58 11.57 15.45
N GLY A 92 21.16 10.32 15.66
CA GLY A 92 21.79 9.39 16.60
C GLY A 92 22.99 8.66 15.99
N LYS A 93 23.54 7.66 16.70
CA LYS A 93 24.75 6.94 16.25
C LYS A 93 24.46 5.64 15.48
N ALA A 94 23.20 5.33 15.18
CA ALA A 94 22.88 4.23 14.29
C ALA A 94 23.47 4.48 12.90
N GLU A 95 24.10 3.45 12.33
CA GLU A 95 24.54 3.50 10.94
C GLU A 95 23.32 3.61 10.01
N PRO A 96 23.22 4.65 9.15
CA PRO A 96 22.12 4.83 8.20
C PRO A 96 22.22 3.86 7.01
N LEU A 97 22.14 2.56 7.28
CA LEU A 97 22.19 1.51 6.27
C LEU A 97 20.77 1.01 6.00
N LEU A 98 20.35 0.87 4.75
CA LEU A 98 19.05 0.32 4.32
C LEU A 98 19.27 -0.88 3.40
N HIS A 99 18.19 -1.56 3.05
CA HIS A 99 18.19 -2.58 2.00
C HIS A 99 17.23 -2.16 0.89
N GLN A 100 17.68 -2.20 -0.36
CA GLN A 100 16.79 -1.96 -1.48
C GLN A 100 15.66 -2.99 -1.46
N GLY A 101 14.41 -2.53 -1.56
CA GLY A 101 13.24 -3.39 -1.51
C GLY A 101 12.89 -3.87 -0.10
N GLY A 102 13.54 -3.35 0.95
CA GLY A 102 13.36 -3.79 2.34
C GLY A 102 13.00 -2.71 3.33
N TYR A 103 12.09 -3.04 4.24
CA TYR A 103 11.88 -2.26 5.47
C TYR A 103 13.01 -2.59 6.45
N ARG A 104 13.59 -1.56 7.07
CA ARG A 104 14.55 -1.70 8.15
C ARG A 104 14.10 -0.89 9.37
N PRO A 105 14.14 -1.49 10.57
CA PRO A 105 13.78 -0.78 11.79
C PRO A 105 14.98 -0.02 12.37
N PHE A 106 14.70 1.15 12.92
CA PHE A 106 15.61 1.99 13.69
C PHE A 106 14.95 2.42 14.99
N LEU A 107 15.74 2.73 16.02
CA LEU A 107 15.22 3.33 17.24
C LEU A 107 15.14 4.85 17.10
N VAL A 108 14.09 5.41 17.66
CA VAL A 108 13.94 6.85 17.91
C VAL A 108 13.87 7.04 19.42
N LYS A 109 14.84 7.74 19.99
CA LYS A 109 14.79 8.15 21.41
C LYS A 109 13.98 9.42 21.50
N VAL A 110 12.89 9.40 22.26
CA VAL A 110 12.03 10.56 22.49
C VAL A 110 12.32 11.11 23.87
N ILE A 111 12.74 12.37 23.94
CA ILE A 111 12.91 13.16 25.18
C ILE A 111 11.68 14.04 25.30
N ASN A 112 10.70 13.62 26.11
CA ASN A 112 9.36 14.20 26.18
C ASN A 112 9.21 15.08 27.44
N GLN A 113 9.77 16.28 27.40
CA GLN A 113 9.69 17.26 28.49
C GLN A 113 8.27 17.85 28.63
N ALA A 114 7.47 17.77 27.56
CA ALA A 114 6.04 18.11 27.59
C ALA A 114 5.19 17.09 28.34
N VAL A 115 5.69 15.87 28.59
CA VAL A 115 4.92 14.78 29.21
C VAL A 115 3.66 14.46 28.37
N THR A 116 3.72 14.72 27.06
CA THR A 116 2.56 14.56 26.17
C THR A 116 2.27 13.09 25.88
N THR A 117 1.01 12.78 25.60
CA THR A 117 0.56 11.46 25.12
C THR A 117 0.19 11.48 23.63
N ALA A 118 0.37 12.61 22.96
CA ALA A 118 0.13 12.74 21.53
C ALA A 118 0.98 11.73 20.74
N PRO A 119 0.48 11.22 19.60
CA PRO A 119 1.29 10.41 18.71
C PRO A 119 2.48 11.23 18.17
N LEU A 120 3.64 10.59 18.06
CA LEU A 120 4.78 11.16 17.37
C LEU A 120 4.64 10.85 15.89
N SER A 121 4.50 11.88 15.08
CA SER A 121 4.42 11.77 13.62
C SER A 121 5.81 11.92 13.00
N VAL A 122 6.00 11.28 11.85
CA VAL A 122 7.19 11.42 11.01
C VAL A 122 6.74 11.59 9.57
N SER A 123 7.36 12.52 8.84
CA SER A 123 7.10 12.74 7.43
C SER A 123 8.41 12.97 6.68
N SER A 124 8.39 12.75 5.37
CA SER A 124 9.53 13.01 4.50
C SER A 124 9.06 13.46 3.11
N PRO A 125 9.68 14.49 2.50
CA PRO A 125 9.41 14.85 1.11
C PRO A 125 9.69 13.71 0.12
N GLN A 126 10.60 12.81 0.48
CA GLN A 126 10.99 11.64 -0.31
C GLN A 126 10.11 10.40 -0.02
N ALA A 127 9.17 10.49 0.92
CA ALA A 127 8.20 9.44 1.22
C ALA A 127 6.87 9.61 0.45
N GLY A 128 6.11 8.53 0.34
CA GLY A 128 4.80 8.52 -0.32
C GLY A 128 4.78 7.85 -1.71
N PRO A 129 3.63 7.84 -2.40
CA PRO A 129 3.46 7.11 -3.65
C PRO A 129 4.27 7.72 -4.80
N VAL A 130 4.76 6.85 -5.70
CA VAL A 130 5.54 7.24 -6.90
C VAL A 130 4.69 7.52 -8.13
N TYR A 131 3.39 7.22 -8.07
CA TYR A 131 2.39 7.43 -9.12
C TYR A 131 1.09 7.93 -8.50
N GLY A 132 0.21 8.47 -9.34
CA GLY A 132 -1.11 8.94 -8.94
C GLY A 132 -2.02 7.80 -8.52
N GLY A 133 -2.59 7.91 -7.32
CA GLY A 133 -3.49 6.92 -6.73
C GLY A 133 -4.81 6.74 -7.48
N MET A 134 -5.75 6.05 -6.84
CA MET A 134 -7.05 5.71 -7.43
C MET A 134 -8.06 6.86 -7.31
N THR A 135 -9.13 6.81 -8.10
CA THR A 135 -10.21 7.81 -7.96
C THR A 135 -10.95 7.65 -6.61
N ALA A 136 -11.54 8.72 -6.08
CA ALA A 136 -12.28 8.69 -4.81
C ALA A 136 -13.37 7.61 -4.76
N LEU A 137 -14.12 7.44 -5.85
CA LEU A 137 -15.12 6.38 -5.96
C LEU A 137 -14.51 4.97 -5.87
N SER A 138 -13.30 4.78 -6.43
CA SER A 138 -12.59 3.50 -6.37
C SER A 138 -12.04 3.24 -4.97
N ALA A 139 -11.45 4.26 -4.33
CA ALA A 139 -10.99 4.17 -2.94
C ALA A 139 -12.12 3.74 -2.01
N ARG A 140 -13.31 4.35 -2.16
CA ARG A 140 -14.49 3.99 -1.37
C ARG A 140 -14.96 2.56 -1.62
N ARG A 141 -15.06 2.15 -2.89
CA ARG A 141 -15.51 0.79 -3.27
C ARG A 141 -14.54 -0.29 -2.79
N MET A 142 -13.25 0.02 -2.77
CA MET A 142 -12.20 -0.89 -2.30
C MET A 142 -11.93 -0.78 -0.80
N GLN A 143 -12.64 0.09 -0.07
CA GLN A 143 -12.43 0.36 1.37
C GLN A 143 -11.00 0.82 1.70
N ARG A 144 -10.42 1.62 0.81
CA ARG A 144 -9.03 2.12 0.87
C ARG A 144 -8.92 3.61 1.18
N GLU A 145 -10.01 4.25 1.58
CA GLU A 145 -10.04 5.70 1.88
C GLU A 145 -9.03 6.09 2.99
N ALA A 146 -8.70 5.17 3.90
CA ALA A 146 -7.73 5.38 4.98
C ALA A 146 -6.25 5.31 4.54
N LEU A 147 -5.95 4.93 3.29
CA LEU A 147 -4.57 4.75 2.82
C LEU A 147 -3.94 6.02 2.25
N HIS A 148 -4.57 7.20 2.44
CA HIS A 148 -4.11 8.50 1.94
C HIS A 148 -3.84 8.55 0.41
N GLU A 149 -4.28 7.54 -0.35
CA GLU A 149 -4.06 7.42 -1.81
C GLU A 149 -4.80 8.50 -2.62
N LEU A 150 -5.74 9.21 -1.97
CA LEU A 150 -6.47 10.34 -2.53
C LEU A 150 -5.76 11.68 -2.32
N GLU A 151 -4.81 11.75 -1.39
CA GLU A 151 -4.11 12.99 -1.03
C GLU A 151 -3.05 13.37 -2.07
N ASP A 152 -2.51 12.38 -2.77
CA ASP A 152 -1.58 12.59 -3.88
C ASP A 152 -2.06 11.96 -5.20
N PRO A 153 -2.86 12.70 -5.99
CA PRO A 153 -3.45 12.18 -7.23
C PRO A 153 -2.44 12.04 -8.38
N LEU A 154 -1.22 12.56 -8.24
CA LEU A 154 -0.19 12.49 -9.30
C LEU A 154 1.00 11.60 -8.92
N GLY A 155 1.26 11.45 -7.63
CA GLY A 155 2.48 10.85 -7.09
C GLY A 155 3.72 11.66 -7.46
N ASN A 156 4.88 11.19 -7.01
CA ASN A 156 6.16 11.77 -7.40
C ASN A 156 7.20 10.66 -7.63
N PRO A 157 7.70 10.48 -8.88
CA PRO A 157 8.73 9.48 -9.20
C PRO A 157 10.04 9.64 -8.40
N GLU A 158 10.30 10.83 -7.85
CA GLU A 158 11.48 11.07 -7.01
C GLU A 158 11.34 10.55 -5.58
N ARG A 159 10.15 10.08 -5.17
CA ARG A 159 9.94 9.54 -3.82
C ARG A 159 10.45 8.13 -3.70
N PHE A 160 11.59 7.97 -3.04
CA PHE A 160 12.24 6.67 -2.94
C PHE A 160 12.06 5.91 -1.64
N ILE A 161 11.65 6.58 -0.56
CA ILE A 161 11.43 5.93 0.73
C ILE A 161 9.95 5.73 1.06
N ASP A 162 9.72 4.90 2.06
CA ASP A 162 8.50 4.88 2.86
C ASP A 162 8.92 4.87 4.34
N VAL A 163 8.16 5.56 5.20
CA VAL A 163 8.53 5.78 6.60
C VAL A 163 7.30 5.68 7.50
N THR A 164 7.38 4.84 8.53
CA THR A 164 6.27 4.63 9.47
C THR A 164 6.74 4.16 10.83
N PHE A 165 6.01 4.48 11.89
CA PHE A 165 6.27 3.90 13.21
C PHE A 165 5.61 2.52 13.33
N TYR A 166 6.24 1.60 14.08
CA TYR A 166 5.59 0.36 14.48
C TYR A 166 4.71 0.61 15.71
N GLU A 167 3.40 0.56 15.52
CA GLU A 167 2.42 0.95 16.53
C GLU A 167 1.53 -0.21 17.02
N GLN A 168 1.75 -1.43 16.49
CA GLN A 168 1.01 -2.61 16.91
C GLN A 168 1.46 -3.11 18.29
N ALA A 169 0.55 -3.75 19.03
CA ALA A 169 0.84 -4.32 20.34
C ALA A 169 2.05 -5.28 20.26
N PRO A 170 3.01 -5.23 21.21
CA PRO A 170 2.93 -4.56 22.51
C PRO A 170 3.42 -3.09 22.52
N MET A 171 3.69 -2.50 21.36
CA MET A 171 3.96 -1.06 21.22
C MET A 171 2.65 -0.25 21.22
N THR A 172 2.75 1.07 21.30
CA THR A 172 1.59 1.97 21.34
C THR A 172 1.73 3.10 20.31
N PRO A 173 0.63 3.58 19.71
CA PRO A 173 0.66 4.75 18.82
C PRO A 173 1.10 6.02 19.56
N GLY A 174 0.36 6.40 20.61
CA GLY A 174 0.65 7.56 21.45
C GLY A 174 1.93 7.42 22.28
N LEU A 175 2.50 8.56 22.67
CA LEU A 175 3.51 8.63 23.71
C LEU A 175 2.92 8.25 25.08
N SER A 176 3.76 7.80 25.98
CA SER A 176 3.41 7.19 27.26
C SER A 176 3.48 8.17 28.45
N SER A 177 3.63 9.46 28.17
CA SER A 177 3.90 10.52 29.16
C SER A 177 5.19 10.30 29.98
N LEU A 178 6.09 9.40 29.55
CA LEU A 178 7.40 9.25 30.17
C LEU A 178 8.33 10.34 29.65
N GLU A 179 9.22 10.85 30.51
CA GLU A 179 10.22 11.86 30.12
C GLU A 179 11.18 11.34 29.05
N VAL A 180 11.41 10.02 29.03
CA VAL A 180 12.17 9.33 27.98
C VAL A 180 11.41 8.07 27.57
N GLU A 181 11.30 7.84 26.27
CA GLU A 181 10.79 6.58 25.72
C GLU A 181 11.37 6.28 24.33
N PHE A 182 11.34 5.02 23.89
CA PHE A 182 11.87 4.59 22.60
C PHE A 182 10.76 4.16 21.62
N LYS A 183 10.78 4.67 20.39
CA LYS A 183 9.87 4.26 19.31
C LYS A 183 10.62 3.48 18.22
N LEU A 184 9.92 2.55 17.55
CA LEU A 184 10.43 1.79 16.41
C LEU A 184 10.02 2.47 15.11
N LEU A 185 10.98 2.97 14.36
CA LEU A 185 10.77 3.59 13.06
C LEU A 185 11.19 2.62 11.95
N TRP A 186 10.26 2.28 11.08
CA TRP A 186 10.53 1.53 9.86
C TRP A 186 10.81 2.47 8.70
N ILE A 187 11.91 2.19 7.99
CA ILE A 187 12.30 2.92 6.79
C ILE A 187 12.49 1.90 5.67
N TYR A 188 11.77 2.09 4.57
CA TYR A 188 11.95 1.36 3.33
C TYR A 188 12.63 2.24 2.28
N THR A 189 13.33 1.62 1.32
CA THR A 189 13.76 2.29 0.08
C THR A 189 13.66 1.36 -1.12
N HIS A 190 13.26 1.88 -2.29
CA HIS A 190 13.34 1.13 -3.56
C HIS A 190 14.63 1.39 -4.35
N ARG A 191 15.48 2.32 -3.89
CA ARG A 191 16.76 2.66 -4.52
C ARG A 191 17.94 2.03 -3.77
N SER A 192 18.93 1.56 -4.50
CA SER A 192 20.24 1.12 -3.98
C SER A 192 21.26 2.26 -3.97
N GLY A 193 22.34 2.11 -3.22
CA GLY A 193 23.45 3.07 -3.21
C GLY A 193 23.25 4.22 -2.23
N LEU A 194 23.92 5.35 -2.47
CA LEU A 194 23.85 6.53 -1.61
C LEU A 194 22.64 7.39 -1.94
N GLN A 195 21.86 7.74 -0.92
CA GLN A 195 20.65 8.56 -1.05
C GLN A 195 20.43 9.40 0.20
N GLU A 196 20.06 10.67 0.03
CA GLU A 196 19.73 11.56 1.15
C GLU A 196 18.21 11.70 1.26
N ALA A 197 17.67 11.44 2.45
CA ALA A 197 16.26 11.67 2.75
C ALA A 197 16.13 12.62 3.95
N THR A 198 15.14 13.51 3.86
CA THR A 198 14.86 14.51 4.90
C THR A 198 13.66 14.04 5.72
N PHE A 199 13.78 14.09 7.05
CA PHE A 199 12.71 13.69 7.97
C PHE A 199 12.27 14.86 8.82
N THR A 200 10.97 14.98 8.99
CA THR A 200 10.34 15.97 9.86
C THR A 200 9.49 15.27 10.90
N PHE A 201 9.67 15.64 12.17
CA PHE A 201 8.91 15.09 13.30
C PHE A 201 7.96 16.12 13.90
N ASP A 202 6.77 15.70 14.31
CA ASP A 202 5.78 16.55 14.98
C ASP A 202 4.91 15.75 15.95
N VAL A 203 4.17 16.44 16.82
CA VAL A 203 3.21 15.83 17.76
C VAL A 203 1.82 16.48 17.64
N GLY A 204 1.47 16.95 16.44
CA GLY A 204 0.21 17.67 16.14
C GLY A 204 0.38 19.05 15.49
N GLN A 205 -0.73 19.72 15.19
CA GLN A 205 -0.67 21.03 14.53
C GLN A 205 -0.05 22.12 15.44
N GLY A 206 0.90 22.87 14.89
CA GLY A 206 1.55 24.00 15.58
C GLY A 206 2.78 23.64 16.43
N THR A 207 3.24 22.39 16.39
CA THR A 207 4.39 21.89 17.18
C THR A 207 5.74 22.09 16.50
N GLN A 208 5.75 22.67 15.30
CA GLN A 208 6.98 22.97 14.57
C GLN A 208 7.69 24.16 15.22
N ASP A 209 8.93 23.96 15.65
CA ASP A 209 9.74 25.05 16.17
C ASP A 209 10.15 26.02 15.04
N ILE A 210 10.37 27.29 15.42
CA ILE A 210 10.81 28.33 14.50
C ILE A 210 12.25 27.98 14.06
N GLY A 211 12.47 27.84 12.75
CA GLY A 211 13.80 27.62 12.17
C GLY A 211 14.17 26.17 11.84
N PHE A 212 13.22 25.36 11.38
CA PHE A 212 13.45 24.01 10.79
C PHE A 212 14.14 22.99 11.72
N ARG A 213 14.07 23.18 13.05
CA ARG A 213 14.73 22.29 14.02
C ARG A 213 14.09 20.92 14.13
N ALA A 214 12.84 20.78 13.67
CA ALA A 214 12.13 19.52 13.59
C ALA A 214 12.51 18.70 12.34
N GLU A 215 13.37 19.23 11.48
CA GLU A 215 13.78 18.65 10.20
C GLU A 215 15.26 18.24 10.22
N ILE A 216 15.57 17.08 9.63
CA ILE A 216 16.95 16.60 9.49
C ILE A 216 17.18 15.79 8.20
N PRO A 217 18.20 16.12 7.40
CA PRO A 217 18.65 15.28 6.29
C PRO A 217 19.56 14.15 6.79
N ILE A 218 19.35 12.93 6.29
CA ILE A 218 20.17 11.76 6.57
C ILE A 218 20.64 11.13 5.25
N LEU A 219 21.95 10.98 5.12
CA LEU A 219 22.57 10.22 4.02
C LEU A 219 22.55 8.73 4.35
N PHE A 220 21.74 7.96 3.62
CA PHE A 220 21.71 6.50 3.71
C PHE A 220 22.56 5.83 2.65
N ARG A 221 23.10 4.66 3.01
CA ARG A 221 23.59 3.66 2.07
C ARG A 221 22.56 2.54 1.98
N ALA A 222 22.15 2.11 0.78
CA ALA A 222 21.26 0.98 0.60
C ALA A 222 21.97 -0.19 -0.09
N ASP A 223 21.97 -1.34 0.57
CA ASP A 223 22.51 -2.59 0.03
C ASP A 223 21.60 -3.13 -1.10
N ALA A 224 22.22 -3.85 -2.04
CA ALA A 224 21.52 -4.51 -3.14
C ALA A 224 20.60 -5.65 -2.63
N PRO A 225 19.48 -5.91 -3.32
CA PRO A 225 18.58 -7.00 -2.96
C PRO A 225 19.13 -8.35 -3.45
N VAL A 226 18.53 -9.42 -2.98
CA VAL A 226 18.72 -10.78 -3.51
C VAL A 226 17.88 -10.93 -4.77
N ASN A 227 18.48 -11.37 -5.87
CA ASN A 227 17.73 -11.74 -7.08
C ASN A 227 17.14 -13.15 -6.94
N LEU A 228 15.85 -13.23 -6.64
CA LEU A 228 15.12 -14.49 -6.42
C LEU A 228 14.54 -15.01 -7.73
N THR A 229 15.01 -16.18 -8.18
CA THR A 229 14.47 -16.92 -9.34
C THR A 229 13.36 -17.85 -8.88
N LEU A 230 12.20 -17.82 -9.55
CA LEU A 230 11.02 -18.58 -9.15
C LEU A 230 10.79 -19.77 -10.09
N GLN A 231 10.94 -20.99 -9.56
CA GLN A 231 10.65 -22.23 -10.28
C GLN A 231 9.20 -22.65 -10.00
N ILE A 232 8.27 -22.12 -10.80
CA ILE A 232 6.84 -22.33 -10.61
C ILE A 232 6.36 -23.46 -11.51
N THR A 233 5.80 -24.51 -10.91
CA THR A 233 5.35 -25.71 -11.63
C THR A 233 3.98 -26.18 -11.16
N GLU A 234 3.25 -26.87 -12.02
CA GLU A 234 2.12 -27.72 -11.65
C GLU A 234 2.62 -29.03 -11.00
N ALA A 235 1.69 -29.83 -10.45
CA ALA A 235 2.04 -31.11 -9.82
C ALA A 235 2.72 -32.14 -10.75
N ASP A 236 2.55 -32.01 -12.08
CA ASP A 236 3.22 -32.84 -13.09
C ASP A 236 4.57 -32.27 -13.58
N GLY A 237 5.02 -31.17 -12.98
CA GLY A 237 6.26 -30.48 -13.34
C GLY A 237 6.15 -29.50 -14.50
N THR A 238 4.96 -29.32 -15.10
CA THR A 238 4.79 -28.36 -16.18
C THR A 238 4.95 -26.90 -15.69
N PRO A 239 5.65 -26.02 -16.44
CA PRO A 239 5.80 -24.61 -16.09
C PRO A 239 4.45 -23.88 -15.97
N SER A 240 4.28 -23.08 -14.92
CA SER A 240 3.02 -22.37 -14.66
C SER A 240 3.21 -20.92 -14.23
N THR A 241 2.09 -20.21 -14.08
CA THR A 241 2.02 -18.84 -13.57
C THR A 241 1.29 -18.84 -12.24
N ALA A 242 1.88 -18.23 -11.22
CA ALA A 242 1.31 -18.21 -9.87
C ALA A 242 0.92 -16.80 -9.42
N ARG A 243 -0.13 -16.75 -8.60
CA ARG A 243 -0.47 -15.68 -7.67
C ARG A 243 0.37 -15.87 -6.40
N LEU A 244 1.19 -14.88 -6.05
CA LEU A 244 2.16 -14.94 -4.96
C LEU A 244 1.98 -13.77 -3.98
N VAL A 245 2.01 -14.05 -2.68
CA VAL A 245 2.06 -13.03 -1.61
C VAL A 245 3.23 -13.35 -0.70
N PHE A 246 4.20 -12.45 -0.62
CA PHE A 246 5.31 -12.53 0.33
C PHE A 246 5.01 -11.60 1.50
N ARG A 247 5.10 -12.11 2.72
CA ARG A 247 5.00 -11.30 3.94
C ARG A 247 6.22 -11.53 4.83
N ASP A 248 6.74 -10.46 5.42
CA ASP A 248 7.68 -10.62 6.54
C ASP A 248 6.93 -10.99 7.83
N LEU A 249 7.69 -11.20 8.92
CA LEU A 249 7.14 -11.49 10.24
C LEU A 249 6.30 -10.34 10.82
N ALA A 250 6.50 -9.11 10.34
CA ALA A 250 5.72 -7.94 10.73
C ALA A 250 4.40 -7.81 9.95
N GLY A 251 4.18 -8.67 8.95
CA GLY A 251 3.01 -8.65 8.08
C GLY A 251 3.13 -7.70 6.89
N HIS A 252 4.27 -7.03 6.67
CA HIS A 252 4.48 -6.19 5.51
C HIS A 252 4.49 -7.02 4.24
N VAL A 253 3.77 -6.56 3.22
CA VAL A 253 3.68 -7.22 1.92
C VAL A 253 4.86 -6.83 1.03
N PHE A 254 5.47 -7.82 0.38
CA PHE A 254 6.59 -7.62 -0.55
C PHE A 254 6.24 -8.00 -2.00
N PRO A 255 6.71 -7.22 -3.01
CA PRO A 255 7.28 -5.87 -2.88
C PRO A 255 6.28 -4.88 -2.27
N PRO A 256 6.70 -3.77 -1.63
CA PRO A 256 5.75 -2.86 -1.00
C PRO A 256 4.79 -2.19 -1.97
N GLN A 257 3.49 -2.29 -1.67
CA GLN A 257 2.41 -1.86 -2.56
C GLN A 257 2.54 -0.41 -3.02
N ALA A 258 2.86 0.52 -2.12
CA ALA A 258 2.99 1.96 -2.42
C ALA A 258 4.07 2.30 -3.47
N LYS A 259 4.93 1.34 -3.81
CA LYS A 259 6.05 1.50 -4.74
C LYS A 259 5.94 0.60 -5.98
N ARG A 260 4.84 -0.12 -6.13
CA ARG A 260 4.62 -1.04 -7.24
C ARG A 260 4.24 -0.31 -8.52
N LEU A 261 4.92 -0.68 -9.60
CA LEU A 261 4.56 -0.35 -10.96
C LEU A 261 4.32 -1.65 -11.73
N ALA A 262 3.62 -1.54 -12.86
CA ALA A 262 3.41 -2.67 -13.76
C ALA A 262 4.73 -3.46 -13.98
N PRO A 263 4.68 -4.81 -13.89
CA PRO A 263 3.48 -5.65 -13.86
C PRO A 263 2.85 -5.82 -12.46
N ASP A 264 3.46 -5.29 -11.41
CA ASP A 264 2.95 -5.40 -10.04
C ASP A 264 2.01 -4.24 -9.74
N PHE A 265 0.76 -4.53 -9.40
CA PHE A 265 -0.21 -3.47 -9.14
C PHE A 265 -0.28 -3.16 -7.64
N TYR A 266 -0.37 -1.87 -7.33
CA TYR A 266 -0.33 -1.39 -5.95
C TYR A 266 -1.60 -1.65 -5.15
N PHE A 267 -2.75 -1.73 -5.82
CA PHE A 267 -4.05 -1.89 -5.17
C PHE A 267 -4.36 -3.32 -4.73
N GLN A 268 -3.46 -4.27 -5.02
CA GLN A 268 -3.57 -5.68 -4.65
C GLN A 268 -2.32 -6.10 -3.89
N GLU A 269 -2.44 -7.05 -2.96
CA GLU A 269 -1.30 -7.56 -2.19
C GLU A 269 -0.47 -8.55 -3.02
N GLN A 270 -1.13 -9.38 -3.82
CA GLN A 270 -0.47 -10.37 -4.64
C GLN A 270 0.31 -9.76 -5.81
N ILE A 271 1.35 -10.46 -6.21
CA ILE A 271 2.03 -10.31 -7.50
C ILE A 271 1.87 -11.58 -8.32
N TYR A 272 2.18 -11.51 -9.61
CA TYR A 272 2.14 -12.67 -10.49
C TYR A 272 3.48 -12.90 -11.14
N ARG A 273 3.91 -14.15 -11.20
CA ARG A 273 5.13 -14.54 -11.89
C ARG A 273 4.90 -15.85 -12.62
N HIS A 274 5.48 -15.95 -13.81
CA HIS A 274 5.63 -17.20 -14.54
C HIS A 274 6.92 -17.91 -14.13
N HIS A 275 6.97 -19.22 -14.34
CA HIS A 275 8.16 -20.02 -14.22
C HIS A 275 9.41 -19.34 -14.80
N GLY A 276 10.51 -19.38 -14.05
CA GLY A 276 11.80 -18.80 -14.43
C GLY A 276 11.86 -17.26 -14.31
N GLN A 277 10.77 -16.59 -13.94
CA GLN A 277 10.81 -15.15 -13.68
C GLN A 277 11.42 -14.84 -12.31
N HIS A 278 11.77 -13.57 -12.14
CA HIS A 278 12.57 -13.10 -11.01
C HIS A 278 11.81 -12.09 -10.16
N LEU A 279 12.25 -11.97 -8.91
CA LEU A 279 11.81 -10.97 -7.95
C LEU A 279 13.02 -10.48 -7.14
N SER A 280 13.10 -9.18 -6.90
CA SER A 280 14.12 -8.62 -6.00
C SER A 280 13.55 -8.51 -4.60
N LEU A 281 14.13 -9.23 -3.64
CA LEU A 281 13.75 -9.18 -2.23
C LEU A 281 15.01 -8.99 -1.37
N PRO A 282 14.93 -8.25 -0.25
CA PRO A 282 16.03 -8.21 0.70
C PRO A 282 16.15 -9.59 1.38
N ALA A 283 17.34 -9.90 1.91
CA ALA A 283 17.52 -11.11 2.70
C ALA A 283 16.69 -11.01 3.99
N GLY A 284 16.05 -12.10 4.40
CA GLY A 284 15.15 -12.12 5.54
C GLY A 284 14.24 -13.33 5.57
N ASP A 285 13.41 -13.42 6.60
CA ASP A 285 12.40 -14.46 6.77
C ASP A 285 11.06 -14.01 6.20
N TYR A 286 10.42 -14.90 5.45
CA TYR A 286 9.16 -14.65 4.77
C TYR A 286 8.19 -15.81 4.91
N THR A 287 6.92 -15.47 4.96
CA THR A 287 5.83 -16.39 4.61
C THR A 287 5.46 -16.13 3.15
N LEU A 288 5.49 -17.18 2.34
CA LEU A 288 5.02 -17.16 0.96
C LEU A 288 3.67 -17.89 0.87
N GLU A 289 2.64 -17.17 0.44
CA GLU A 289 1.41 -17.78 -0.06
C GLU A 289 1.45 -17.91 -1.58
N SER A 290 1.10 -19.08 -2.10
CA SER A 290 1.06 -19.34 -3.54
C SER A 290 -0.24 -20.05 -3.96
N SER A 291 -0.78 -19.65 -5.10
CA SER A 291 -2.02 -20.18 -5.70
C SER A 291 -2.10 -19.83 -7.19
N ARG A 292 -3.19 -20.22 -7.87
CA ARG A 292 -3.50 -19.78 -9.24
C ARG A 292 -5.01 -19.67 -9.44
N GLY A 293 -5.61 -18.66 -8.80
CA GLY A 293 -7.06 -18.47 -8.79
C GLY A 293 -7.84 -19.55 -8.03
N PRO A 294 -9.18 -19.59 -8.18
CA PRO A 294 -10.06 -20.40 -7.34
C PRO A 294 -10.00 -21.91 -7.61
N GLU A 295 -9.41 -22.35 -8.73
CA GLU A 295 -9.23 -23.76 -9.09
C GLU A 295 -8.07 -24.44 -8.35
N TYR A 296 -7.28 -23.64 -7.61
CA TYR A 296 -6.07 -24.05 -6.92
C TYR A 296 -6.17 -23.84 -5.43
N LEU A 297 -5.53 -24.72 -4.68
CA LEU A 297 -5.38 -24.55 -3.24
C LEU A 297 -4.41 -23.39 -2.98
N VAL A 298 -4.73 -22.56 -1.99
CA VAL A 298 -3.77 -21.62 -1.42
C VAL A 298 -2.84 -22.42 -0.52
N THR A 299 -1.56 -22.42 -0.86
CA THR A 299 -0.51 -23.03 -0.05
C THR A 299 0.29 -21.93 0.65
N SER A 300 0.80 -22.22 1.83
CA SER A 300 1.66 -21.33 2.60
C SER A 300 2.94 -22.06 2.97
N GLN A 301 4.09 -21.42 2.74
CA GLN A 301 5.40 -21.93 3.14
C GLN A 301 6.24 -20.84 3.78
N ASN A 302 6.95 -21.19 4.86
CA ASN A 302 7.95 -20.32 5.46
C ASN A 302 9.27 -20.50 4.71
N MET A 303 9.97 -19.40 4.44
CA MET A 303 11.26 -19.41 3.77
C MET A 303 12.20 -18.38 4.38
N THR A 304 13.50 -18.69 4.38
CA THR A 304 14.56 -17.76 4.74
C THR A 304 15.37 -17.44 3.49
N LEU A 305 15.37 -16.19 3.07
CA LEU A 305 16.17 -15.71 1.96
C LEU A 305 17.57 -15.32 2.45
N PRO A 306 18.64 -16.02 2.03
CA PRO A 306 19.98 -15.76 2.55
C PRO A 306 20.54 -14.44 2.02
N ARG A 307 21.53 -13.88 2.73
CA ARG A 307 22.35 -12.77 2.22
C ARG A 307 23.26 -13.26 1.09
N ALA A 308 22.76 -13.22 -0.14
CA ALA A 308 23.45 -13.64 -1.35
C ALA A 308 23.06 -12.74 -2.53
N SER A 309 23.80 -12.79 -3.63
CA SER A 309 23.44 -12.07 -4.86
C SER A 309 22.19 -12.64 -5.52
N SER A 310 21.94 -13.94 -5.37
CA SER A 310 20.83 -14.64 -6.00
C SER A 310 20.40 -15.85 -5.19
N HIS A 311 19.14 -16.25 -5.35
CA HIS A 311 18.58 -17.46 -4.76
C HIS A 311 17.53 -18.06 -5.71
N THR A 312 17.23 -19.35 -5.58
CA THR A 312 16.18 -20.02 -6.36
C THR A 312 15.15 -20.59 -5.39
N LEU A 313 13.88 -20.42 -5.71
CA LEU A 313 12.77 -20.91 -4.91
C LEU A 313 11.82 -21.76 -5.76
N ASP A 314 11.58 -22.98 -5.30
CA ASP A 314 10.64 -23.91 -5.91
C ASP A 314 9.22 -23.68 -5.37
N ILE A 315 8.25 -23.65 -6.29
CA ILE A 315 6.83 -23.44 -5.99
C ILE A 315 6.04 -24.46 -6.80
N THR A 316 5.35 -25.37 -6.11
CA THR A 316 4.44 -26.34 -6.73
C THR A 316 3.00 -25.92 -6.48
N LEU A 317 2.23 -25.76 -7.56
CA LEU A 317 0.82 -25.41 -7.51
C LEU A 317 -0.04 -26.67 -7.43
N HIS A 318 -1.02 -26.65 -6.52
CA HIS A 318 -1.92 -27.78 -6.28
C HIS A 318 -3.35 -27.44 -6.74
N ARG A 319 -3.70 -27.89 -7.94
CA ARG A 319 -5.05 -27.81 -8.47
C ARG A 319 -5.97 -28.78 -7.72
N TRP A 320 -7.12 -28.32 -7.23
CA TRP A 320 -8.10 -29.19 -6.55
C TRP A 320 -9.31 -29.53 -7.42
N ILE A 321 -9.53 -28.79 -8.50
CA ILE A 321 -10.58 -29.05 -9.49
C ILE A 321 -10.11 -28.67 -10.89
N GLN A 322 -10.52 -29.45 -11.89
CA GLN A 322 -10.34 -29.15 -13.31
C GLN A 322 -11.71 -28.95 -13.97
N PRO A 323 -12.29 -27.73 -13.91
CA PRO A 323 -13.65 -27.49 -14.44
C PRO A 323 -13.78 -27.80 -15.94
N SER A 324 -12.69 -27.70 -16.71
CA SER A 324 -12.69 -28.00 -18.13
C SER A 324 -13.02 -29.46 -18.45
N ASP A 325 -12.74 -30.40 -17.55
CA ASP A 325 -13.12 -31.81 -17.70
C ASP A 325 -14.65 -32.00 -17.71
N TYR A 326 -15.37 -31.00 -17.20
CA TYR A 326 -16.83 -30.91 -17.17
C TYR A 326 -17.37 -29.88 -18.19
N GLY A 327 -16.52 -29.35 -19.07
CA GLY A 327 -16.90 -28.37 -20.09
C GLY A 327 -17.04 -26.93 -19.59
N PHE A 328 -16.60 -26.63 -18.37
CA PHE A 328 -16.59 -25.26 -17.83
C PHE A 328 -15.23 -24.60 -18.05
N TYR A 329 -15.26 -23.34 -18.50
CA TYR A 329 -14.07 -22.51 -18.70
C TYR A 329 -14.22 -21.24 -17.89
N SER A 330 -13.19 -20.89 -17.12
CA SER A 330 -13.18 -19.71 -16.28
C SER A 330 -12.96 -18.47 -17.13
N GLY A 331 -13.64 -17.37 -16.79
CA GLY A 331 -13.41 -16.13 -17.50
C GLY A 331 -13.93 -14.91 -16.75
N ASP A 332 -13.21 -13.81 -16.93
CA ASP A 332 -13.63 -12.49 -16.52
C ASP A 332 -13.92 -11.67 -17.77
N HIS A 333 -15.19 -11.30 -17.92
CA HIS A 333 -15.72 -10.64 -19.10
C HIS A 333 -15.77 -9.11 -18.93
N HIS A 334 -15.29 -8.55 -17.81
CA HIS A 334 -15.30 -7.12 -17.54
C HIS A 334 -14.04 -6.69 -16.76
N ILE A 335 -12.92 -6.60 -17.48
CA ILE A 335 -11.64 -6.12 -16.94
C ILE A 335 -11.34 -4.72 -17.49
N HIS A 336 -10.67 -3.86 -16.73
CA HIS A 336 -10.19 -2.57 -17.24
C HIS A 336 -8.67 -2.49 -17.31
N GLY A 337 -8.16 -1.96 -18.42
CA GLY A 337 -6.72 -1.65 -18.56
C GLY A 337 -6.32 -0.28 -18.02
N ALA A 338 -7.27 0.59 -17.67
CA ALA A 338 -7.01 1.95 -17.20
C ALA A 338 -8.20 2.50 -16.41
N GLY A 339 -7.97 3.51 -15.57
CA GLY A 339 -9.02 4.07 -14.70
C GLY A 339 -9.44 3.14 -13.56
N CYS A 340 -10.48 3.52 -12.82
CA CYS A 340 -10.87 2.86 -11.56
C CYS A 340 -9.71 2.87 -10.54
N ALA A 341 -9.16 1.69 -10.23
CA ALA A 341 -7.96 1.54 -9.40
C ALA A 341 -6.66 1.50 -10.22
N HIS A 342 -6.74 1.38 -11.54
CA HIS A 342 -5.57 1.48 -12.40
C HIS A 342 -5.17 2.93 -12.61
N TYR A 343 -3.90 3.14 -12.95
CA TYR A 343 -3.33 4.45 -13.21
C TYR A 343 -4.19 5.21 -14.22
N THR A 344 -4.56 6.45 -13.87
CA THR A 344 -5.10 7.39 -14.86
C THR A 344 -3.95 7.98 -15.70
N SER A 345 -2.75 8.06 -15.10
CA SER A 345 -1.42 8.28 -15.71
C SER A 345 -0.37 8.03 -14.61
N PRO A 346 0.80 7.42 -14.91
CA PRO A 346 1.87 8.20 -15.53
C PRO A 346 2.18 7.86 -17.00
N THR A 347 1.31 7.12 -17.71
CA THR A 347 0.82 7.53 -19.05
C THR A 347 -0.12 6.49 -19.68
N GLN A 348 -1.32 6.39 -19.10
CA GLN A 348 -2.55 5.88 -19.74
C GLN A 348 -2.88 4.37 -19.58
N GLY A 349 -2.46 3.75 -18.47
CA GLY A 349 -2.96 2.44 -18.00
C GLY A 349 -1.90 1.33 -17.93
N VAL A 350 -2.35 0.08 -17.97
CA VAL A 350 -1.51 -1.14 -17.99
C VAL A 350 -1.42 -1.72 -19.40
N GLN A 351 -0.34 -2.44 -19.71
CA GLN A 351 -0.14 -3.04 -21.03
C GLN A 351 -0.87 -4.39 -21.13
N PRO A 352 -1.16 -4.88 -22.35
CA PRO A 352 -1.75 -6.21 -22.54
C PRO A 352 -0.93 -7.34 -21.93
N SER A 353 0.41 -7.24 -21.90
CA SER A 353 1.29 -8.23 -21.26
C SER A 353 1.08 -8.32 -19.74
N ASP A 354 0.89 -7.17 -19.09
CA ASP A 354 0.65 -7.13 -17.63
C ASP A 354 -0.71 -7.72 -17.30
N MET A 355 -1.72 -7.39 -18.12
CA MET A 355 -3.05 -7.94 -17.97
C MET A 355 -3.11 -9.44 -18.26
N TYR A 356 -2.38 -9.89 -19.28
CA TYR A 356 -2.27 -11.30 -19.60
C TYR A 356 -1.65 -12.10 -18.44
N LEU A 357 -0.64 -11.54 -17.78
CA LEU A 357 -0.02 -12.16 -16.61
C LEU A 357 -1.00 -12.30 -15.44
N GLN A 358 -1.86 -11.30 -15.21
CA GLN A 358 -2.94 -11.35 -14.22
C GLN A 358 -3.96 -12.44 -14.54
N VAL A 359 -4.49 -12.46 -15.77
CA VAL A 359 -5.47 -13.47 -16.23
C VAL A 359 -4.91 -14.89 -16.08
N ARG A 360 -3.64 -15.10 -16.48
CA ARG A 360 -2.94 -16.38 -16.34
C ARG A 360 -2.74 -16.80 -14.88
N GLY A 361 -2.35 -15.84 -14.04
CA GLY A 361 -2.08 -16.04 -12.63
C GLY A 361 -3.33 -16.25 -11.78
N GLU A 362 -4.48 -15.76 -12.23
CA GLU A 362 -5.80 -16.06 -11.65
C GLU A 362 -6.46 -17.30 -12.28
N GLY A 363 -5.72 -18.05 -13.11
CA GLY A 363 -6.20 -19.32 -13.68
C GLY A 363 -7.34 -19.17 -14.69
N LEU A 364 -7.51 -17.98 -15.29
CA LEU A 364 -8.59 -17.69 -16.21
C LEU A 364 -8.30 -18.21 -17.63
N ASN A 365 -9.32 -18.77 -18.28
CA ASN A 365 -9.27 -19.12 -19.71
C ASN A 365 -9.61 -17.93 -20.62
N VAL A 366 -10.44 -17.00 -20.17
CA VAL A 366 -10.88 -15.84 -20.98
C VAL A 366 -10.80 -14.56 -20.15
N GLY A 367 -10.02 -13.59 -20.62
CA GLY A 367 -10.02 -12.22 -20.10
C GLY A 367 -10.49 -11.22 -21.15
N CYS A 368 -11.59 -10.51 -20.87
CA CYS A 368 -12.10 -9.44 -21.72
C CYS A 368 -11.75 -8.07 -21.13
N VAL A 369 -10.81 -7.37 -21.76
CA VAL A 369 -10.41 -6.03 -21.37
C VAL A 369 -11.32 -5.02 -22.07
N LEU A 370 -12.18 -4.37 -21.31
CA LEU A 370 -13.14 -3.40 -21.80
C LEU A 370 -12.52 -2.01 -21.76
N THR A 371 -12.19 -1.51 -22.94
CA THR A 371 -11.77 -0.12 -23.11
C THR A 371 -12.98 0.78 -22.90
N TRP A 372 -12.80 1.83 -22.11
CA TRP A 372 -13.87 2.73 -21.67
C TRP A 372 -13.33 4.17 -21.59
N GLY A 373 -14.14 5.13 -21.11
CA GLY A 373 -13.82 6.57 -21.15
C GLY A 373 -12.40 6.93 -20.69
N PRO A 374 -11.98 6.55 -19.48
CA PRO A 374 -10.61 6.74 -19.00
C PRO A 374 -9.57 6.12 -19.93
N CYS A 375 -8.65 6.96 -20.40
CA CYS A 375 -7.55 6.56 -21.28
C CYS A 375 -8.00 5.87 -22.59
N PHE A 376 -9.25 6.07 -23.03
CA PHE A 376 -9.83 5.47 -24.24
C PHE A 376 -8.89 5.56 -25.45
N ASP A 377 -8.42 6.77 -25.76
CA ASP A 377 -7.60 7.05 -26.94
C ASP A 377 -6.28 6.25 -26.93
N PHE A 378 -5.74 5.96 -25.75
CA PHE A 378 -4.56 5.11 -25.61
C PHE A 378 -4.93 3.64 -25.72
N GLN A 379 -5.82 3.16 -24.86
CA GLN A 379 -6.09 1.73 -24.67
C GLN A 379 -6.73 1.09 -25.91
N ARG A 380 -7.50 1.86 -26.70
CA ARG A 380 -8.12 1.36 -27.93
C ARG A 380 -7.12 0.85 -28.97
N ARG A 381 -5.84 1.22 -28.88
CA ARG A 381 -4.77 0.71 -29.77
C ARG A 381 -4.57 -0.80 -29.66
N PHE A 382 -4.95 -1.40 -28.53
CA PHE A 382 -4.77 -2.82 -28.25
C PHE A 382 -5.90 -3.69 -28.78
N PHE A 383 -6.96 -3.08 -29.32
CA PHE A 383 -8.07 -3.79 -29.93
C PHE A 383 -7.65 -4.52 -31.20
N SER A 384 -8.17 -5.74 -31.34
CA SER A 384 -8.20 -6.46 -32.61
C SER A 384 -9.48 -7.30 -32.71
N ALA A 385 -9.91 -7.62 -33.93
CA ALA A 385 -11.07 -8.48 -34.18
C ALA A 385 -10.88 -9.91 -33.67
N LYS A 386 -9.64 -10.34 -33.43
CA LYS A 386 -9.29 -11.62 -32.82
C LYS A 386 -8.75 -11.41 -31.41
N PRO A 387 -8.81 -12.41 -30.52
CA PRO A 387 -8.02 -12.39 -29.30
C PRO A 387 -6.53 -12.15 -29.61
N LEU A 388 -5.83 -11.51 -28.68
CA LEU A 388 -4.39 -11.33 -28.77
C LEU A 388 -3.71 -12.71 -28.74
N ALA A 389 -2.69 -12.87 -29.57
CA ALA A 389 -1.95 -14.13 -29.68
C ALA A 389 -0.90 -14.23 -28.58
N TRP A 390 -0.88 -15.37 -27.90
CA TRP A 390 0.09 -15.75 -26.88
C TRP A 390 0.48 -17.21 -27.07
N ASP A 391 1.56 -17.63 -26.43
CA ASP A 391 2.08 -19.01 -26.53
C ASP A 391 1.24 -20.04 -25.74
N ASP A 392 0.13 -19.63 -25.14
CA ASP A 392 -0.84 -20.49 -24.48
C ASP A 392 -2.15 -20.56 -25.28
N PRO A 393 -2.54 -21.74 -25.80
CA PRO A 393 -3.79 -21.90 -26.52
C PRO A 393 -5.04 -21.88 -25.61
N PHE A 394 -4.90 -21.99 -24.29
CA PHE A 394 -6.01 -22.11 -23.34
C PHE A 394 -6.36 -20.83 -22.58
N THR A 395 -5.55 -19.76 -22.71
CA THR A 395 -5.85 -18.44 -22.16
C THR A 395 -5.95 -17.40 -23.27
N LEU A 396 -7.14 -16.82 -23.41
CA LEU A 396 -7.45 -15.77 -24.37
C LEU A 396 -7.51 -14.42 -23.66
N LEU A 397 -6.84 -13.41 -24.23
CA LEU A 397 -7.02 -12.01 -23.83
C LEU A 397 -7.56 -11.23 -25.03
N LYS A 398 -8.70 -10.57 -24.87
CA LYS A 398 -9.27 -9.74 -25.93
C LYS A 398 -9.70 -8.39 -25.40
N TYR A 399 -9.37 -7.35 -26.18
CA TYR A 399 -9.88 -6.01 -25.93
C TYR A 399 -11.20 -5.82 -26.68
N ASP A 400 -12.19 -5.29 -25.98
CA ASP A 400 -13.46 -4.80 -26.52
C ASP A 400 -13.87 -3.52 -25.78
N LEU A 401 -15.17 -3.23 -25.60
CA LEU A 401 -15.66 -1.95 -25.09
C LEU A 401 -16.62 -2.09 -23.91
N GLU A 402 -16.48 -1.19 -22.94
CA GLU A 402 -17.58 -0.81 -22.05
C GLU A 402 -18.00 0.61 -22.44
N ILE A 403 -19.29 0.79 -22.71
CA ILE A 403 -19.87 2.10 -22.96
C ILE A 403 -20.15 2.78 -21.63
N SER A 404 -19.08 3.32 -21.04
CA SER A 404 -19.04 4.20 -19.89
C SER A 404 -18.04 5.32 -20.15
N GLY A 405 -18.40 6.59 -19.94
CA GLY A 405 -17.60 7.73 -20.44
C GLY A 405 -17.96 8.17 -21.87
N PHE A 406 -19.09 7.70 -22.41
CA PHE A 406 -19.59 7.98 -23.76
C PHE A 406 -21.02 8.57 -23.70
N GLY A 407 -21.59 8.90 -24.85
CA GLY A 407 -22.89 9.59 -24.97
C GLY A 407 -24.07 8.96 -24.21
N SER A 408 -24.08 7.63 -23.98
CA SER A 408 -25.22 6.92 -23.36
C SER A 408 -25.05 6.55 -21.89
N GLN A 409 -23.95 6.95 -21.24
CA GLN A 409 -23.61 6.57 -19.86
C GLN A 409 -24.70 6.89 -18.81
N ALA A 410 -25.52 7.92 -19.05
CA ALA A 410 -26.62 8.30 -18.17
C ALA A 410 -27.72 7.23 -18.05
N MET A 411 -27.79 6.32 -19.03
CA MET A 411 -28.74 5.21 -19.07
C MET A 411 -28.15 3.91 -18.53
N GLY A 412 -27.01 3.98 -17.84
CA GLY A 412 -26.21 2.84 -17.38
C GLY A 412 -25.06 2.51 -18.33
N HIS A 413 -24.20 1.59 -17.91
CA HIS A 413 -23.05 1.14 -18.69
C HIS A 413 -23.35 -0.19 -19.36
N VAL A 414 -22.88 -0.38 -20.59
CA VAL A 414 -23.05 -1.63 -21.34
C VAL A 414 -21.73 -2.21 -21.83
N CYS A 415 -21.52 -3.49 -21.57
CA CYS A 415 -20.41 -4.27 -22.11
C CYS A 415 -20.74 -4.68 -23.54
N LEU A 416 -19.77 -4.52 -24.45
CA LEU A 416 -19.83 -5.02 -25.82
C LEU A 416 -18.64 -5.96 -25.99
N LEU A 417 -18.91 -7.24 -26.27
CA LEU A 417 -17.90 -8.29 -26.36
C LEU A 417 -17.84 -8.87 -27.76
N ASN A 418 -16.67 -9.37 -28.14
CA ASN A 418 -16.42 -10.03 -29.43
C ASN A 418 -16.72 -9.12 -30.64
N LEU A 419 -16.29 -7.87 -30.57
CA LEU A 419 -16.44 -6.92 -31.68
C LEU A 419 -15.42 -7.22 -32.78
N LYS A 420 -15.81 -6.92 -34.03
CA LYS A 420 -14.94 -6.94 -35.21
C LYS A 420 -14.38 -5.56 -35.52
N ASP A 421 -15.13 -4.51 -35.16
CA ASP A 421 -14.74 -3.12 -35.21
C ASP A 421 -15.23 -2.41 -33.94
N GLN A 422 -14.34 -1.66 -33.31
CA GLN A 422 -14.63 -0.86 -32.12
C GLN A 422 -15.00 0.60 -32.46
N THR A 423 -14.95 1.00 -33.73
CA THR A 423 -15.25 2.37 -34.17
C THR A 423 -16.72 2.51 -34.50
N TYR A 424 -17.50 3.09 -33.57
CA TYR A 424 -18.92 3.33 -33.81
C TYR A 424 -19.12 4.31 -35.00
N PRO A 425 -20.12 4.10 -35.88
CA PRO A 425 -20.37 4.98 -37.02
C PRO A 425 -20.50 6.46 -36.63
N GLY A 426 -19.74 7.33 -37.30
CA GLY A 426 -19.73 8.77 -37.03
C GLY A 426 -18.89 9.21 -35.82
N SER A 427 -18.30 8.27 -35.07
CA SER A 427 -17.41 8.60 -33.95
C SER A 427 -16.05 9.14 -34.35
N ASN A 428 -15.62 8.87 -35.58
CA ASN A 428 -14.24 9.11 -36.03
C ASN A 428 -13.19 8.47 -35.08
N GLY A 429 -13.58 7.43 -34.35
CA GLY A 429 -12.71 6.76 -33.38
C GLY A 429 -12.48 7.54 -32.09
N THR A 430 -13.26 8.58 -31.79
CA THR A 430 -13.18 9.29 -30.51
C THR A 430 -14.28 8.84 -29.57
N LYS A 431 -14.09 9.01 -28.25
CA LYS A 431 -15.15 8.74 -27.26
C LYS A 431 -16.24 9.80 -27.20
N ASP A 432 -15.96 11.01 -27.71
CA ASP A 432 -16.82 12.19 -27.49
C ASP A 432 -17.71 12.56 -28.68
N LYS A 433 -17.56 11.90 -29.84
CA LYS A 433 -18.30 12.23 -31.06
C LYS A 433 -19.17 11.06 -31.52
N GLY A 434 -20.35 11.35 -32.06
CA GLY A 434 -21.17 10.39 -32.83
C GLY A 434 -21.84 9.27 -32.01
N TRP A 435 -21.51 9.11 -30.73
CA TRP A 435 -22.12 8.12 -29.87
C TRP A 435 -23.59 8.45 -29.55
N PRO A 436 -24.50 7.46 -29.56
CA PRO A 436 -25.90 7.66 -29.18
C PRO A 436 -26.05 8.09 -27.72
N THR A 437 -27.16 8.77 -27.41
CA THR A 437 -27.49 9.22 -26.04
C THR A 437 -28.26 8.17 -25.23
N TRP A 438 -28.60 7.01 -25.81
CA TRP A 438 -29.20 5.86 -25.13
C TRP A 438 -28.56 4.55 -25.60
N THR A 439 -28.73 3.46 -24.84
CA THR A 439 -27.94 2.22 -24.98
C THR A 439 -28.36 1.31 -26.15
N THR A 440 -29.62 1.36 -26.58
CA THR A 440 -30.16 0.43 -27.60
C THR A 440 -29.41 0.46 -28.95
N PRO A 441 -29.05 1.61 -29.55
CA PRO A 441 -28.42 1.63 -30.86
C PRO A 441 -27.01 1.04 -30.81
N VAL A 442 -26.25 1.31 -29.74
CA VAL A 442 -24.90 0.75 -29.58
C VAL A 442 -24.94 -0.76 -29.34
N MET A 443 -25.93 -1.27 -28.58
CA MET A 443 -26.14 -2.71 -28.43
C MET A 443 -26.54 -3.39 -29.74
N ARG A 444 -27.41 -2.77 -30.55
CA ARG A 444 -27.76 -3.27 -31.90
C ARG A 444 -26.56 -3.29 -32.83
N TRP A 445 -25.72 -2.26 -32.78
CA TRP A 445 -24.47 -2.20 -33.54
C TRP A 445 -23.49 -3.31 -33.14
N ALA A 446 -23.30 -3.57 -31.85
CA ALA A 446 -22.47 -4.70 -31.42
C ALA A 446 -23.07 -6.05 -31.87
N LYS A 447 -24.40 -6.22 -31.77
CA LYS A 447 -25.09 -7.43 -32.24
C LYS A 447 -24.97 -7.66 -33.74
N SER A 448 -24.98 -6.62 -34.57
CA SER A 448 -24.82 -6.76 -36.02
C SER A 448 -23.43 -7.28 -36.43
N GLN A 449 -22.44 -7.17 -35.54
CA GLN A 449 -21.11 -7.74 -35.74
C GLN A 449 -21.00 -9.21 -35.30
N GLY A 450 -22.04 -9.74 -34.64
CA GLY A 450 -22.02 -11.03 -33.94
C GLY A 450 -21.59 -10.94 -32.47
N GLY A 451 -21.54 -9.73 -31.91
CA GLY A 451 -21.11 -9.49 -30.53
C GLY A 451 -22.13 -9.92 -29.47
N VAL A 452 -21.63 -10.06 -28.25
CA VAL A 452 -22.44 -10.27 -27.03
C VAL A 452 -22.53 -8.95 -26.29
N VAL A 453 -23.72 -8.63 -25.78
CA VAL A 453 -23.98 -7.33 -25.13
C VAL A 453 -24.76 -7.55 -23.84
N GLY A 454 -24.52 -6.70 -22.85
CA GLY A 454 -25.22 -6.73 -21.57
C GLY A 454 -24.95 -5.48 -20.75
N TYR A 455 -25.83 -5.20 -19.78
CA TYR A 455 -25.58 -4.14 -18.80
C TYR A 455 -24.48 -4.57 -17.84
N ALA A 456 -23.55 -3.65 -17.57
CA ALA A 456 -22.54 -3.87 -16.55
C ALA A 456 -23.13 -3.68 -15.15
N HIS A 457 -22.52 -4.37 -14.17
CA HIS A 457 -22.71 -4.20 -12.72
C HIS A 457 -24.14 -3.79 -12.33
N SER A 458 -25.14 -4.56 -12.77
CA SER A 458 -26.57 -4.20 -12.61
C SER A 458 -27.04 -4.09 -11.16
N ALA A 459 -26.23 -4.53 -10.19
CA ALA A 459 -26.43 -4.36 -8.75
C ALA A 459 -25.80 -3.06 -8.17
N SER A 460 -24.88 -2.41 -8.90
CA SER A 460 -24.17 -1.19 -8.50
C SER A 460 -24.54 -0.05 -9.45
N GLY A 461 -25.45 0.84 -9.02
CA GLY A 461 -25.83 2.03 -9.77
C GLY A 461 -27.13 1.94 -10.59
N LEU A 462 -27.75 0.76 -10.71
CA LEU A 462 -29.15 0.61 -11.15
C LEU A 462 -30.12 0.48 -9.96
N GLN A 463 -29.67 0.88 -8.77
CA GLN A 463 -30.51 0.93 -7.58
C GLN A 463 -31.59 1.98 -7.81
N ILE A 464 -32.84 1.62 -7.53
CA ILE A 464 -33.94 2.57 -7.53
C ILE A 464 -33.76 3.42 -6.28
N ASP A 465 -33.53 4.73 -6.45
CA ASP A 465 -33.76 5.71 -5.39
C ASP A 465 -35.28 5.80 -5.19
N PRO A 466 -35.84 5.24 -4.10
CA PRO A 466 -37.28 5.11 -3.96
C PRO A 466 -37.96 6.47 -3.89
N ASP A 467 -37.34 7.45 -3.24
CA ASP A 467 -37.90 8.79 -3.07
C ASP A 467 -37.96 9.52 -4.39
N ARG A 468 -36.86 9.52 -5.16
CA ARG A 468 -36.84 10.15 -6.50
C ARG A 468 -37.74 9.42 -7.48
N ALA A 469 -37.79 8.09 -7.42
CA ALA A 469 -38.66 7.30 -8.29
C ALA A 469 -40.13 7.55 -7.97
N ALA A 470 -40.51 7.58 -6.69
CA ALA A 470 -41.86 7.92 -6.23
C ALA A 470 -42.23 9.34 -6.62
N GLN A 471 -41.35 10.33 -6.38
CA GLN A 471 -41.60 11.71 -6.79
C GLN A 471 -41.81 11.83 -8.30
N ARG A 472 -41.00 11.14 -9.11
CA ARG A 472 -41.17 11.11 -10.57
C ARG A 472 -42.51 10.49 -10.94
N LEU A 473 -42.88 9.36 -10.33
CA LEU A 473 -44.17 8.70 -10.57
C LEU A 473 -45.33 9.61 -10.21
N MET A 474 -45.32 10.24 -9.04
CA MET A 474 -46.32 11.22 -8.63
C MET A 474 -46.40 12.38 -9.62
N ASN A 475 -45.28 13.03 -9.94
CA ASN A 475 -45.25 14.13 -10.91
C ASN A 475 -45.76 13.74 -12.31
N THR A 476 -45.69 12.46 -12.67
CA THR A 476 -46.09 11.97 -14.00
C THR A 476 -47.55 11.50 -14.03
N LEU A 477 -48.01 10.87 -12.94
CA LEU A 477 -49.28 10.13 -12.90
C LEU A 477 -50.38 10.88 -12.13
N ASP A 478 -50.03 11.62 -11.08
CA ASP A 478 -50.96 12.44 -10.29
C ASP A 478 -51.30 13.71 -11.09
N ARG A 479 -52.29 13.58 -11.99
CA ARG A 479 -52.65 14.64 -12.94
C ARG A 479 -53.42 15.76 -12.23
N ASN A 480 -54.16 15.42 -11.18
CA ASN A 480 -54.95 16.37 -10.41
C ASN A 480 -54.17 17.01 -9.24
N GLN A 481 -52.94 16.56 -8.99
CA GLN A 481 -52.03 17.03 -7.94
C GLN A 481 -52.57 16.85 -6.52
N ASP A 482 -53.42 15.84 -6.30
CA ASP A 482 -54.03 15.56 -5.00
C ASP A 482 -53.19 14.63 -4.11
N GLN A 483 -52.00 14.24 -4.58
CA GLN A 483 -51.06 13.33 -3.94
C GLN A 483 -51.57 11.89 -3.81
N LEU A 484 -52.62 11.52 -4.54
CA LEU A 484 -53.14 10.17 -4.64
C LEU A 484 -53.07 9.70 -6.10
N LEU A 485 -52.94 8.38 -6.28
CA LEU A 485 -52.97 7.78 -7.61
C LEU A 485 -54.22 6.96 -7.77
N THR A 486 -55.12 7.40 -8.66
CA THR A 486 -56.33 6.65 -8.99
C THR A 486 -56.05 5.53 -10.01
N LEU A 487 -56.98 4.58 -10.11
CA LEU A 487 -56.94 3.51 -11.13
C LEU A 487 -56.91 4.07 -12.56
N GLU A 488 -57.58 5.21 -12.79
CA GLU A 488 -57.58 5.88 -14.09
C GLU A 488 -56.21 6.51 -14.40
N GLU A 489 -55.58 7.14 -13.42
CA GLU A 489 -54.25 7.76 -13.54
C GLU A 489 -53.12 6.74 -13.71
N THR A 490 -53.32 5.51 -13.23
CA THR A 490 -52.31 4.46 -13.24
C THR A 490 -52.48 3.43 -14.35
N HIS A 491 -53.47 3.61 -15.24
CA HIS A 491 -53.83 2.61 -16.26
C HIS A 491 -52.68 2.23 -17.23
N GLN A 492 -51.70 3.11 -17.45
CA GLN A 492 -50.51 2.83 -18.28
C GLN A 492 -49.21 2.76 -17.46
N ALA A 493 -49.30 2.87 -16.13
CA ALA A 493 -48.15 2.91 -15.26
C ALA A 493 -47.63 1.49 -14.99
N LEU A 494 -46.30 1.31 -15.00
CA LEU A 494 -45.65 0.13 -14.47
C LEU A 494 -45.30 0.40 -13.00
N LEU A 495 -46.26 0.18 -12.11
CA LEU A 495 -46.06 0.34 -10.67
C LEU A 495 -45.40 -0.92 -10.08
N PRO A 496 -44.47 -0.78 -9.12
CA PRO A 496 -43.99 -1.92 -8.35
C PRO A 496 -45.18 -2.57 -7.63
N LEU A 497 -45.28 -3.91 -7.73
CA LEU A 497 -46.33 -4.71 -7.07
C LEU A 497 -46.21 -4.67 -5.54
#